data_AF-A0A0S7XCP4-F1
#
_entry.id   AF-A0A0S7XCP4-F1
#
_cell.length_a   1.000
_cell.length_b   1.000
_cell.length_c   1.000
_cell.angle_alpha   90.00
_cell.angle_beta   90.00
_cell.angle_gamma   90.00
#
_symmetry.space_group_name_H-M   'P 1'
#
loop_
_entity.id
_entity.type
_entity.pdbx_description
1 polymer ?
#
loop_
_entity_poly.entity_id
_entity_poly.type
_entity_poly.pdbx_seq_one_letter_code
_entity_poly.pdbx_strand_id
1 'polypeptide(L)'
;MRGKLLVILLVLTSSVSFQSAALAGEPPCQDTVRAEGVGSTIVVHHDQAEWNCCATILFDLVEVQDTFNLYEIETFEVGPCDCICCFDLTTSIMNVTPGCYLVRALHAGTGEVFGEVWVTVGPGTLGEATSGKPWVSSSRVWIERSRDQATKAVAAQSGGPSLGAVSQSPCGGWSVGVEDPTSSTWGRIKALYR
;
A
#
# COMPACT_ATOMS: atom_id res chain seq x y z
N MET A 1 -37.52 -60.15 -52.78
CA MET A 1 -36.85 -58.86 -53.00
C MET A 1 -37.36 -57.87 -51.96
N ARG A 2 -36.63 -57.65 -50.85
CA ARG A 2 -36.97 -56.69 -49.79
C ARG A 2 -35.68 -55.97 -49.41
N GLY A 3 -35.47 -54.79 -49.99
CA GLY A 3 -34.36 -53.91 -49.66
C GLY A 3 -34.68 -53.13 -48.40
N LYS A 4 -33.84 -53.25 -47.37
CA LYS A 4 -33.88 -52.39 -46.19
C LYS A 4 -33.01 -51.17 -46.50
N LEU A 5 -33.66 -50.02 -46.68
CA LEU A 5 -33.01 -48.72 -46.83
C LEU A 5 -32.57 -48.26 -45.42
N LEU A 6 -31.27 -48.28 -45.17
CA LEU A 6 -30.64 -47.84 -43.93
C LEU A 6 -30.38 -46.33 -44.04
N VAL A 7 -31.21 -45.51 -43.39
CA VAL A 7 -31.01 -44.06 -43.30
C VAL A 7 -30.04 -43.78 -42.15
N ILE A 8 -28.78 -43.50 -42.47
CA ILE A 8 -27.76 -43.08 -41.50
C ILE A 8 -27.87 -41.56 -41.36
N LEU A 9 -28.45 -41.10 -40.25
CA LEU A 9 -28.51 -39.70 -39.86
C LEU A 9 -27.17 -39.33 -39.17
N LEU A 10 -26.24 -38.74 -39.92
CA LEU A 10 -24.99 -38.19 -39.41
C LEU A 10 -25.26 -36.87 -38.69
N VAL A 11 -25.38 -36.91 -37.37
CA VAL A 11 -25.43 -35.71 -36.51
C VAL A 11 -23.99 -35.25 -36.29
N LEU A 12 -23.55 -34.28 -37.10
CA LEU A 12 -22.30 -33.53 -36.89
C LEU A 12 -22.46 -32.63 -35.66
N THR A 13 -22.08 -33.14 -34.49
CA THR A 13 -21.96 -32.33 -33.27
C THR A 13 -20.68 -31.50 -33.35
N SER A 14 -20.78 -30.29 -33.91
CA SER A 14 -19.71 -29.30 -33.88
C SER A 14 -19.41 -28.91 -32.43
N SER A 15 -18.33 -29.45 -31.89
CA SER A 15 -17.80 -29.12 -30.57
C SER A 15 -17.17 -27.73 -30.63
N VAL A 16 -17.97 -26.68 -30.40
CA VAL A 16 -17.44 -25.32 -30.22
C VAL A 16 -16.73 -25.29 -28.87
N SER A 17 -15.40 -25.43 -28.89
CA SER A 17 -14.57 -25.22 -27.72
C SER A 17 -14.63 -23.74 -27.35
N PHE A 18 -15.55 -23.39 -26.46
CA PHE A 18 -15.49 -22.12 -25.73
C PHE A 18 -14.25 -22.18 -24.84
N GLN A 19 -13.12 -21.69 -25.36
CA GLN A 19 -12.02 -21.29 -24.51
C GLN A 19 -12.53 -20.08 -23.73
N SER A 20 -13.09 -20.33 -22.55
CA SER A 20 -13.20 -19.29 -21.54
C SER A 20 -11.78 -18.82 -21.30
N ALA A 21 -11.42 -17.68 -21.90
CA ALA A 21 -10.39 -16.84 -21.34
C ALA A 21 -10.91 -16.49 -19.95
N ALA A 22 -10.57 -17.30 -18.97
CA ALA A 22 -10.56 -16.84 -17.59
C ALA A 22 -9.72 -15.58 -17.66
N LEU A 23 -10.36 -14.41 -17.49
CA LEU A 23 -9.63 -13.20 -17.18
C LEU A 23 -8.67 -13.64 -16.08
N ALA A 24 -7.37 -13.63 -16.39
CA ALA A 24 -6.37 -13.82 -15.37
C ALA A 24 -6.66 -12.73 -14.35
N GLY A 25 -7.31 -13.11 -13.24
CA GLY A 25 -7.64 -12.18 -12.19
C GLY A 25 -6.35 -11.47 -11.82
N GLU A 26 -6.40 -10.15 -11.74
CA GLU A 26 -5.33 -9.35 -11.15
C GLU A 26 -4.90 -10.08 -9.86
N PRO A 27 -3.59 -10.32 -9.62
CA PRO A 27 -3.17 -10.91 -8.37
C PRO A 27 -3.75 -10.10 -7.20
N PRO A 28 -4.19 -10.76 -6.11
CA PRO A 28 -4.72 -10.05 -4.95
C PRO A 28 -3.68 -9.04 -4.46
N CYS A 29 -4.16 -7.90 -3.96
CA CYS A 29 -3.31 -6.88 -3.39
C CYS A 29 -2.48 -7.49 -2.24
N GLN A 30 -1.16 -7.22 -2.21
CA GLN A 30 -0.29 -7.79 -1.17
C GLN A 30 -0.42 -7.13 0.20
N ASP A 31 -1.04 -5.94 0.28
CA ASP A 31 -1.40 -5.23 1.52
C ASP A 31 -0.25 -5.20 2.54
N THR A 32 0.87 -4.59 2.16
CA THR A 32 2.12 -4.64 2.93
C THR A 32 2.49 -3.28 3.50
N VAL A 33 2.62 -3.22 4.83
CA VAL A 33 3.09 -2.01 5.54
C VAL A 33 4.58 -2.10 5.83
N ARG A 34 5.33 -1.05 5.51
CA ARG A 34 6.74 -0.87 5.88
C ARG A 34 7.00 0.57 6.28
N ALA A 35 8.04 0.81 7.08
CA ALA A 35 8.39 2.15 7.49
C ALA A 35 9.90 2.28 7.77
N GLU A 36 10.40 3.49 7.65
CA GLU A 36 11.81 3.83 7.79
C GLU A 36 12.00 5.18 8.48
N GLY A 37 12.97 5.24 9.39
CA GLY A 37 13.34 6.47 10.08
C GLY A 37 14.40 7.25 9.31
N VAL A 38 14.12 8.50 8.97
CA VAL A 38 15.03 9.44 8.30
C VAL A 38 15.11 10.73 9.10
N GLY A 39 16.19 10.91 9.86
CA GLY A 39 16.34 12.05 10.77
C GLY A 39 15.27 12.00 11.88
N SER A 40 14.46 13.06 12.01
CA SER A 40 13.30 13.14 12.92
C SER A 40 11.97 12.82 12.22
N THR A 41 12.02 12.15 11.08
CA THR A 41 10.83 11.78 10.30
C THR A 41 10.76 10.27 10.17
N ILE A 42 9.57 9.69 10.36
CA ILE A 42 9.28 8.32 9.94
C ILE A 42 8.52 8.41 8.62
N VAL A 43 9.03 7.76 7.57
CA VAL A 43 8.29 7.58 6.31
C VAL A 43 7.61 6.22 6.37
N VAL A 44 6.30 6.21 6.14
CA VAL A 44 5.47 5.01 6.20
C VAL A 44 4.92 4.75 4.80
N HIS A 45 5.05 3.50 4.36
CA HIS A 45 4.51 3.03 3.10
C HIS A 45 3.51 1.92 3.37
N HIS A 46 2.37 1.99 2.67
CA HIS A 46 1.41 0.91 2.57
C HIS A 46 1.33 0.52 1.10
N ASP A 47 2.11 -0.49 0.73
CA ASP A 47 2.25 -0.94 -0.65
C ASP A 47 1.10 -1.89 -1.00
N GLN A 48 0.46 -1.64 -2.15
CA GLN A 48 -0.73 -2.38 -2.59
C GLN A 48 -1.83 -2.46 -1.52
N ALA A 49 -2.19 -1.33 -0.91
CA ALA A 49 -3.34 -1.22 -0.03
C ALA A 49 -4.65 -1.42 -0.80
N GLU A 50 -5.54 -2.27 -0.30
CA GLU A 50 -6.82 -2.58 -0.95
C GLU A 50 -7.94 -1.59 -0.55
N TRP A 51 -8.36 -0.73 -1.49
CA TRP A 51 -9.41 0.28 -1.24
C TRP A 51 -10.34 0.44 -2.46
N ASN A 52 -11.48 1.15 -2.29
CA ASN A 52 -12.36 1.44 -3.42
C ASN A 52 -11.66 2.37 -4.43
N CYS A 53 -11.85 2.14 -5.74
CA CYS A 53 -11.09 2.86 -6.78
C CYS A 53 -11.24 4.38 -6.77
N CYS A 54 -12.37 4.87 -6.26
CA CYS A 54 -12.76 6.27 -6.20
C CYS A 54 -12.42 6.91 -4.85
N ALA A 55 -11.80 6.15 -3.96
CA ALA A 55 -11.39 6.65 -2.66
C ALA A 55 -10.18 7.58 -2.77
N THR A 56 -10.25 8.68 -2.04
CA THR A 56 -9.07 9.40 -1.57
C THR A 56 -8.78 8.97 -0.15
N ILE A 57 -7.59 8.45 0.10
CA ILE A 57 -7.19 7.97 1.44
C ILE A 57 -6.58 9.13 2.22
N LEU A 58 -7.20 9.44 3.35
CA LEU A 58 -6.67 10.37 4.33
C LEU A 58 -6.07 9.60 5.50
N PHE A 59 -5.21 10.27 6.27
CA PHE A 59 -4.59 9.71 7.46
C PHE A 59 -4.95 10.55 8.68
N ASP A 60 -5.20 9.89 9.80
CA ASP A 60 -5.17 10.48 11.13
C ASP A 60 -4.07 9.81 11.97
N LEU A 61 -3.44 10.58 12.86
CA LEU A 61 -2.31 10.10 13.67
C LEU A 61 -2.67 10.20 15.14
N VAL A 62 -2.65 9.05 15.81
CA VAL A 62 -2.79 8.96 17.26
C VAL A 62 -1.53 8.35 17.86
N GLU A 63 -0.86 9.12 18.70
CA GLU A 63 0.28 8.66 19.49
C GLU A 63 -0.20 8.10 20.83
N VAL A 64 0.24 6.88 21.16
CA VAL A 64 0.02 6.25 22.46
C VAL A 64 1.35 5.65 22.93
N GLN A 65 2.03 6.35 23.84
CA GLN A 65 3.37 5.97 24.31
C GLN A 65 4.33 5.85 23.11
N ASP A 66 4.99 4.70 22.95
CA ASP A 66 5.94 4.42 21.87
C ASP A 66 5.24 3.86 20.61
N THR A 67 3.93 4.05 20.48
CA THR A 67 3.13 3.57 19.33
C THR A 67 2.50 4.72 18.56
N PHE A 68 2.71 4.73 17.25
CA PHE A 68 2.00 5.59 16.30
C PHE A 68 0.94 4.77 15.57
N ASN A 69 -0.33 5.08 15.84
CA ASN A 69 -1.46 4.53 15.10
C ASN A 69 -1.81 5.50 13.96
N LEU A 70 -1.60 5.05 12.72
CA LEU A 70 -2.02 5.74 11.51
C LEU A 70 -3.35 5.15 11.05
N TYR A 71 -4.42 5.92 11.21
CA TYR A 71 -5.75 5.53 10.77
C TYR A 71 -5.97 5.96 9.32
N GLU A 72 -6.16 4.99 8.44
CA GLU A 72 -6.52 5.18 7.04
C GLU A 72 -8.03 5.38 6.94
N ILE A 73 -8.42 6.50 6.32
CA ILE A 73 -9.80 6.95 6.19
C ILE A 73 -10.14 7.03 4.71
N GLU A 74 -11.12 6.23 4.31
CA GLU A 74 -11.69 6.29 2.98
C GLU A 74 -12.61 7.52 2.84
N THR A 75 -12.32 8.38 1.86
CA THR A 75 -13.18 9.53 1.53
C THR A 75 -13.55 9.55 0.05
N PHE A 76 -14.74 10.07 -0.25
CA PHE A 76 -15.29 10.08 -1.60
C PHE A 76 -15.76 11.48 -1.98
N GLU A 77 -15.31 12.00 -3.12
CA GLU A 77 -15.78 13.29 -3.64
C GLU A 77 -17.18 13.17 -4.28
N VAL A 78 -17.42 12.09 -5.02
CA VAL A 78 -18.65 11.85 -5.80
C VAL A 78 -19.46 10.63 -5.33
N GLY A 79 -19.09 10.05 -4.18
CA GLY A 79 -19.71 8.85 -3.60
C GLY A 79 -18.91 7.56 -3.83
N PRO A 80 -19.29 6.46 -3.16
CA PRO A 80 -18.59 5.18 -3.29
C PRO A 80 -18.83 4.55 -4.66
N CYS A 81 -17.87 3.74 -5.08
CA CYS A 81 -17.88 3.00 -6.34
C CYS A 81 -17.79 1.50 -6.05
N ASP A 82 -18.33 0.69 -6.94
CA ASP A 82 -18.31 -0.77 -6.84
C ASP A 82 -17.10 -1.33 -7.58
N CYS A 83 -15.91 -1.02 -7.09
CA CYS A 83 -14.67 -1.59 -7.60
C CYS A 83 -13.53 -1.44 -6.59
N ILE A 84 -12.59 -2.39 -6.63
CA ILE A 84 -11.44 -2.48 -5.73
C ILE A 84 -10.15 -2.22 -6.51
N CYS A 85 -9.24 -1.47 -5.90
CA CYS A 85 -7.93 -1.14 -6.43
C CYS A 85 -6.84 -1.36 -5.39
N CYS A 86 -5.66 -1.76 -5.86
CA CYS A 86 -4.45 -1.68 -5.06
C CYS A 86 -3.82 -0.28 -5.21
N PHE A 87 -3.55 0.38 -4.11
CA PHE A 87 -2.88 1.69 -4.07
C PHE A 87 -1.56 1.57 -3.32
N ASP A 88 -0.54 2.29 -3.80
CA ASP A 88 0.65 2.53 -3.00
C ASP A 88 0.47 3.85 -2.26
N LEU A 89 0.33 3.78 -0.94
CA LEU A 89 0.17 4.93 -0.07
C LEU A 89 1.51 5.26 0.59
N THR A 90 1.80 6.55 0.75
CA THR A 90 2.97 7.01 1.50
C THR A 90 2.58 8.20 2.35
N THR A 91 2.93 8.15 3.63
CA THR A 91 2.77 9.26 4.56
C THR A 91 4.05 9.44 5.37
N SER A 92 4.14 10.53 6.11
CA SER A 92 5.27 10.80 7.00
C SER A 92 4.80 11.27 8.36
N ILE A 93 5.51 10.87 9.40
CA ILE A 93 5.36 11.37 10.76
C ILE A 93 6.59 12.22 11.05
N MET A 94 6.41 13.53 11.14
CA MET A 94 7.48 14.50 11.36
C MET A 94 7.66 14.78 12.86
N ASN A 95 8.77 15.43 13.21
CA ASN A 95 9.09 15.85 14.58
C ASN A 95 9.13 14.70 15.60
N VAL A 96 9.45 13.50 15.13
CA VAL A 96 9.60 12.32 15.99
C VAL A 96 10.92 12.44 16.73
N THR A 97 10.87 12.35 18.06
CA THR A 97 12.07 12.32 18.89
C THR A 97 12.87 11.03 18.65
N PRO A 98 14.18 11.03 18.89
CA PRO A 98 14.98 9.81 18.76
C PRO A 98 14.47 8.69 19.68
N GLY A 99 14.33 7.48 19.14
CA GLY A 99 13.73 6.35 19.86
C GLY A 99 13.38 5.16 18.98
N CYS A 100 12.79 4.13 19.58
CA CYS A 100 12.22 2.98 18.87
C CYS A 100 10.71 3.02 19.01
N TYR A 101 9.99 3.02 17.89
CA TYR A 101 8.55 3.18 17.84
C TYR A 101 7.90 2.02 17.10
N LEU A 102 6.71 1.63 17.54
CA LEU A 102 5.83 0.76 16.78
C LEU A 102 4.91 1.63 15.91
N VAL A 103 4.97 1.45 14.60
CA VAL A 103 4.07 2.10 13.66
C VAL A 103 3.04 1.08 13.22
N ARG A 104 1.76 1.46 13.25
CA ARG A 104 0.63 0.61 12.85
C ARG A 104 -0.22 1.37 11.83
N ALA A 105 -0.55 0.74 10.71
CA ALA A 105 -1.57 1.23 9.80
C ALA A 105 -2.87 0.51 10.09
N LEU A 106 -3.96 1.26 10.29
CA LEU A 106 -5.25 0.71 10.71
C LEU A 106 -6.40 1.29 9.89
N HIS A 107 -7.44 0.50 9.69
CA HIS A 107 -8.70 1.00 9.15
C HIS A 107 -9.41 1.88 10.21
N ALA A 108 -9.74 3.13 9.87
CA ALA A 108 -10.34 4.08 10.83
C ALA A 108 -11.70 3.63 11.42
N GLY A 109 -12.58 3.05 10.58
CA GLY A 109 -13.92 2.61 11.00
C GLY A 109 -13.98 1.32 11.83
N THR A 110 -13.12 0.34 11.55
CA THR A 110 -13.15 -1.00 12.18
C THR A 110 -12.05 -1.20 13.22
N GLY A 111 -10.96 -0.42 13.14
CA GLY A 111 -9.75 -0.63 13.93
C GLY A 111 -8.92 -1.86 13.51
N GLU A 112 -9.25 -2.47 12.37
CA GLU A 112 -8.45 -3.55 11.77
C GLU A 112 -7.04 -3.05 11.47
N VAL A 113 -6.05 -3.91 11.68
CA VAL A 113 -4.63 -3.58 11.50
C VAL A 113 -4.19 -4.19 10.17
N PHE A 114 -3.84 -3.33 9.21
CA PHE A 114 -3.28 -3.77 7.93
C PHE A 114 -1.85 -4.29 8.11
N GLY A 115 -1.07 -3.59 8.94
CA GLY A 115 0.27 -4.03 9.28
C GLY A 115 0.91 -3.20 10.38
N GLU A 116 2.00 -3.73 10.93
CA GLU A 116 2.76 -3.08 11.98
C GLU A 116 4.27 -3.31 11.81
N VAL A 117 5.05 -2.29 12.14
CA VAL A 117 6.49 -2.28 11.93
C VAL A 117 7.20 -1.49 13.01
N TRP A 118 8.29 -2.07 13.54
CA TRP A 118 9.19 -1.36 14.46
C TRP A 118 10.17 -0.49 13.67
N VAL A 119 10.27 0.78 14.04
CA VAL A 119 11.15 1.76 13.39
C VAL A 119 12.05 2.41 14.44
N THR A 120 13.34 2.51 14.12
CA THR A 120 14.30 3.28 14.92
C THR A 120 14.50 4.66 14.29
N VAL A 121 14.25 5.70 15.08
CA VAL A 121 14.53 7.10 14.74
C VAL A 121 15.83 7.49 15.44
N GLY A 122 16.85 7.81 14.66
CA GLY A 122 18.15 8.19 15.19
C GLY A 122 18.14 9.62 15.78
N PRO A 123 19.14 9.97 16.60
CA PRO A 123 19.40 11.37 16.91
C PRO A 123 19.68 12.06 15.59
N GLY A 124 18.77 12.94 15.16
CA GLY A 124 18.95 13.71 13.93
C GLY A 124 20.31 14.38 13.99
N THR A 125 21.27 13.88 13.20
CA THR A 125 22.54 14.56 13.04
C THR A 125 22.22 15.84 12.29
N LEU A 126 22.04 16.92 13.05
CA LEU A 126 21.93 18.29 12.54
C LEU A 126 23.17 18.57 11.68
N GLY A 127 23.15 18.20 10.40
CA GLY A 127 24.16 18.62 9.44
C GLY A 127 24.81 17.57 8.54
N GLU A 128 24.39 16.30 8.50
CA GLU A 128 24.99 15.36 7.53
C GLU A 128 23.99 14.92 6.47
N ALA A 129 23.87 15.77 5.44
CA ALA A 129 23.26 15.42 4.16
C ALA A 129 24.07 14.29 3.52
N THR A 130 23.76 13.05 3.86
CA THR A 130 24.42 11.89 3.27
C THR A 130 23.83 11.61 1.89
N SER A 131 24.61 12.01 0.88
CA SER A 131 24.45 11.54 -0.49
C SER A 131 24.53 10.02 -0.54
N GLY A 132 23.37 9.40 -0.78
CA GLY A 132 23.18 8.07 -1.37
C GLY A 132 24.20 6.98 -1.09
N LYS A 133 23.87 6.07 -0.15
CA LYS A 133 24.16 4.64 -0.30
C LYS A 133 22.99 3.81 0.24
N PRO A 134 22.64 2.69 -0.41
CA PRO A 134 21.51 1.85 -0.03
C PRO A 134 21.79 1.13 1.29
N TRP A 135 20.80 1.15 2.17
CA TRP A 135 20.79 0.40 3.41
C TRP A 135 20.60 -1.08 3.07
N VAL A 136 21.67 -1.88 3.18
CA VAL A 136 21.57 -3.34 3.05
C VAL A 136 21.11 -3.89 4.39
N SER A 137 19.86 -4.36 4.45
CA SER A 137 19.31 -5.05 5.61
C SER A 137 20.00 -6.40 5.82
N SER A 138 21.02 -6.46 6.68
CA SER A 138 21.51 -7.75 7.18
C SER A 138 20.80 -8.08 8.49
N SER A 139 19.88 -9.04 8.39
CA SER A 139 19.15 -9.67 9.47
C SER A 139 20.08 -10.34 10.49
N ARG A 140 19.61 -10.40 11.74
CA ARG A 140 20.14 -11.12 12.93
C ARG A 140 21.24 -10.40 13.72
N VAL A 141 20.84 -9.74 14.81
CA VAL A 141 21.18 -10.13 16.20
C VAL A 141 20.08 -9.55 17.11
N TRP A 142 19.30 -10.40 17.77
CA TRP A 142 18.50 -10.00 18.92
C TRP A 142 19.45 -9.76 20.09
N ILE A 143 19.68 -8.50 20.47
CA ILE A 143 20.28 -8.16 21.77
C ILE A 143 19.15 -7.74 22.70
N GLU A 144 18.78 -8.66 23.58
CA GLU A 144 18.12 -8.36 24.86
C GLU A 144 18.99 -7.38 25.66
N ARG A 145 18.34 -6.34 26.21
CA ARG A 145 18.84 -5.26 27.11
C ARG A 145 19.37 -3.99 26.44
N SER A 146 18.58 -2.92 26.56
CA SER A 146 18.86 -1.87 27.57
C SER A 146 17.69 -0.89 27.67
N ARG A 147 16.94 -0.95 28.78
CA ARG A 147 15.82 -0.06 29.09
C ARG A 147 16.28 1.27 29.73
N ASP A 148 17.59 1.55 29.78
CA ASP A 148 18.15 2.57 30.70
C ASP A 148 18.98 3.70 30.06
N GLN A 149 18.89 3.98 28.75
CA GLN A 149 19.65 5.09 28.13
C GLN A 149 18.85 6.00 27.18
N ALA A 150 17.70 6.50 27.61
CA ALA A 150 16.98 7.57 26.89
C ALA A 150 16.60 8.77 27.78
N THR A 151 17.42 9.09 28.78
CA THR A 151 17.20 10.27 29.63
C THR A 151 18.43 11.17 29.65
N LYS A 152 18.70 11.85 28.53
CA LYS A 152 19.14 13.27 28.50
C LYS A 152 19.49 13.76 27.09
N ALA A 153 19.02 14.99 26.82
CA ALA A 153 19.28 15.84 25.66
C ALA A 153 18.56 15.36 24.39
N VAL A 154 17.56 16.06 23.88
CA VAL A 154 17.61 17.46 23.45
C VAL A 154 16.29 18.16 23.81
N ALA A 155 16.36 19.43 24.24
CA ALA A 155 15.18 20.29 24.29
C ALA A 155 14.68 20.51 22.85
N ALA A 156 13.80 19.62 22.40
CA ALA A 156 13.26 19.57 21.06
C ALA A 156 12.09 20.57 20.92
N GLN A 157 11.96 21.08 19.70
CA GLN A 157 10.90 21.97 19.24
C GLN A 157 9.53 21.52 19.77
N SER A 158 8.74 22.47 20.26
CA SER A 158 7.46 22.26 20.94
C SER A 158 6.32 21.72 20.07
N GLY A 159 6.62 21.13 18.92
CA GLY A 159 5.65 20.39 18.11
C GLY A 159 5.88 18.91 18.37
N GLY A 160 4.90 18.23 18.98
CA GLY A 160 4.92 16.77 19.04
C GLY A 160 4.87 16.15 17.64
N PRO A 161 4.93 14.81 17.55
CA PRO A 161 4.76 14.09 16.31
C PRO A 161 3.52 14.57 15.53
N SER A 162 3.69 14.80 14.24
CA SER A 162 2.61 15.31 13.38
C SER A 162 2.67 14.68 12.00
N LEU A 163 1.51 14.51 11.36
CA LEU A 163 1.44 14.10 9.96
C LEU A 163 2.13 15.11 9.05
N GLY A 164 2.95 14.60 8.14
CA GLY A 164 3.60 15.36 7.07
C GLY A 164 2.93 15.15 5.72
N ALA A 165 3.75 15.02 4.68
CA ALA A 165 3.25 14.82 3.32
C ALA A 165 2.53 13.47 3.19
N VAL A 166 1.45 13.47 2.40
CA VAL A 166 0.68 12.28 2.03
C VAL A 166 0.72 12.15 0.50
N SER A 167 0.87 10.93 0.02
CA SER A 167 0.84 10.56 -1.39
C SER A 167 0.07 9.26 -1.58
N GLN A 168 -0.70 9.19 -2.65
CA GLN A 168 -1.46 8.01 -3.08
C GLN A 168 -1.19 7.81 -4.57
N SER A 169 -0.90 6.57 -4.96
CA SER A 169 -0.75 6.21 -6.37
C SER A 169 -2.09 6.24 -7.12
N PRO A 170 -2.07 6.20 -8.46
CA PRO A 170 -3.24 5.76 -9.21
C PRO A 170 -3.65 4.32 -8.84
N CYS A 171 -4.87 3.93 -9.19
CA CYS A 171 -5.34 2.55 -9.09
C CYS A 171 -4.42 1.60 -9.88
N GLY A 172 -3.90 0.58 -9.19
CA GLY A 172 -2.92 -0.38 -9.67
C GLY A 172 -1.48 -0.11 -9.19
N GLY A 173 -1.27 0.84 -8.28
CA GLY A 173 0.05 1.20 -7.77
C GLY A 173 0.85 2.15 -8.68
N TRP A 174 2.10 2.41 -8.34
CA TRP A 174 3.04 3.17 -9.19
C TRP A 174 3.60 2.35 -10.35
N SER A 175 3.46 1.02 -10.27
CA SER A 175 4.03 0.07 -11.21
C SER A 175 3.10 -0.28 -12.38
N VAL A 176 1.82 0.12 -12.34
CA VAL A 176 1.06 0.20 -13.59
C VAL A 176 1.77 1.21 -14.45
N GLY A 177 2.47 0.72 -15.47
CA GLY A 177 3.26 1.54 -16.35
C GLY A 177 2.45 2.78 -16.72
N VAL A 178 3.15 3.90 -16.88
CA VAL A 178 2.59 5.03 -17.63
C VAL A 178 2.47 4.56 -19.08
N GLU A 179 1.58 3.59 -19.32
CA GLU A 179 1.20 3.18 -20.64
C GLU A 179 0.65 4.45 -21.25
N ASP A 180 1.23 4.81 -22.38
CA ASP A 180 0.73 5.88 -23.21
C ASP A 180 -0.80 5.69 -23.28
N PRO A 181 -1.61 6.67 -22.89
CA PRO A 181 -3.07 6.54 -22.90
C PRO A 181 -3.59 6.17 -24.30
N THR A 182 -2.78 6.30 -25.34
CA THR A 182 -3.09 5.85 -26.69
C THR A 182 -2.74 4.39 -26.97
N SER A 183 -1.87 3.75 -26.19
CA SER A 183 -1.30 2.41 -26.46
C SER A 183 -2.08 1.25 -25.85
N SER A 184 -2.86 1.46 -24.77
CA SER A 184 -3.71 0.40 -24.22
C SER A 184 -5.18 0.78 -24.23
N THR A 185 -6.02 -0.21 -24.55
CA THR A 185 -7.49 -0.06 -24.50
C THR A 185 -7.95 0.42 -23.13
N TRP A 186 -7.26 -0.02 -22.07
CA TRP A 186 -7.50 0.43 -20.70
C TRP A 186 -7.10 1.89 -20.44
N GLY A 187 -5.97 2.36 -20.98
CA GLY A 187 -5.59 3.78 -20.92
C GLY A 187 -6.64 4.69 -21.57
N ARG A 188 -7.21 4.26 -22.70
CA ARG A 188 -8.30 4.97 -23.40
C ARG A 188 -9.61 4.96 -22.61
N ILE A 189 -9.96 3.83 -21.99
CA ILE A 189 -11.17 3.73 -21.15
C ILE A 189 -11.01 4.63 -19.91
N LYS A 190 -9.87 4.58 -19.20
CA LYS A 190 -9.61 5.46 -18.05
C LYS A 190 -9.70 6.95 -18.41
N ALA A 191 -9.31 7.35 -19.62
CA ALA A 191 -9.43 8.74 -20.08
C ALA A 191 -10.87 9.21 -20.35
N LEU A 192 -11.83 8.30 -20.54
CA LEU A 192 -13.24 8.65 -20.76
C LEU A 192 -14.03 8.89 -19.46
N TYR A 193 -13.48 8.49 -18.31
CA TYR A 193 -14.12 8.60 -16.99
C TYR A 193 -13.41 9.59 -16.04
N ARG A 194 -12.49 10.41 -16.57
CA ARG A 194 -11.99 11.62 -15.92
C ARG A 194 -12.73 12.83 -16.47
#